data_AF-A0A1I7Z5V7-F1
#
_entry.id   AF-A0A1I7Z5V7-F1
#
_cell.length_a   1.000
_cell.length_b   1.000
_cell.length_c   1.000
_cell.angle_alpha   90.00
_cell.angle_beta   90.00
_cell.angle_gamma   90.00
#
_symmetry.space_group_name_H-M   'P 1'
#
loop_
_entity.id
_entity.type
_entity.pdbx_description
1 polymer ?
#
loop_
_entity_poly.entity_id
_entity_poly.type
_entity_poly.pdbx_seq_one_letter_code
_entity_poly.pdbx_strand_id
1 'polypeptide(L)'
;MSNTEQRKRHPSWKYHMFFHDDFVLGFFFFLGLLLYFLKNFYFPGRPPFALDCPRTLARISFSKTQTIGHVSFIRPHQVPTMNIGILGHVDSGKTTLAKALSEMGSTAAFDKHAKVADLRANTIDLGFSALTINDSKIALIDCPGHASLIKAVLAASSVFDAALVVINAARGIEPQTAEHLLIASILCPKHVAVVLNKVDLVTPEKVKSMVTKIPKLLESLGIDKKSPIVPVSLATPDETAIGAVAEAVEQIFYLPERDTEGDFVMSVDHCFPIKGKGTVMTGTVVKGRCKVGMEVEIPILNEKRKIKGIQSWKETISEASMGQRAALLFQNLSEACTSIDRTVLYEPGAMESTHLLLGTIHHISQFKWTLKNRAKIHLSVGFETVMAECQFLKEDGEEFELQDAFEPATTSRVLLELEKAVHTRPGAFFMAAKLDSTEKSCRFAFHGHIERVLKSRTDEPRIFHRKQRAGVLDRIENDRSIICSQLFKKETNFDVFNGMEVLLATGEVGRIEGSFGKGGKARIAIPGGLTGNLEAGKTEILLKMKKYLNEGDKGKLVAYL
;
A
#
# COMPACT_ATOMS: atom_id res chain seq x y z
N MET A 1 -64.00 -52.77 22.43
CA MET A 1 -63.96 -53.71 21.30
C MET A 1 -63.92 -52.90 20.02
N SER A 2 -63.00 -53.30 19.14
CA SER A 2 -62.80 -52.88 17.74
C SER A 2 -64.11 -52.54 17.00
N ASN A 3 -64.15 -51.70 15.97
CA ASN A 3 -63.31 -51.80 14.78
C ASN A 3 -63.54 -50.60 13.82
N THR A 4 -62.48 -50.19 13.10
CA THR A 4 -62.39 -49.82 11.65
C THR A 4 -63.49 -48.99 10.97
N GLU A 5 -63.25 -48.10 10.01
CA GLU A 5 -62.08 -47.46 9.38
C GLU A 5 -62.65 -46.40 8.40
N GLN A 6 -61.88 -45.34 8.18
CA GLN A 6 -61.79 -44.45 7.00
C GLN A 6 -62.99 -43.59 6.50
N ARG A 7 -62.79 -42.25 6.57
CA ARG A 7 -63.00 -41.31 5.42
C ARG A 7 -62.31 -39.93 5.59
N LYS A 8 -61.31 -39.69 4.71
CA LYS A 8 -60.94 -38.47 3.92
C LYS A 8 -60.91 -37.06 4.55
N ARG A 9 -59.77 -36.33 4.43
CA ARG A 9 -59.46 -35.21 3.46
C ARG A 9 -58.23 -34.34 3.88
N HIS A 10 -57.23 -34.22 2.97
CA HIS A 10 -56.21 -33.14 2.68
C HIS A 10 -55.38 -32.44 3.79
N PRO A 11 -54.23 -31.75 3.49
CA PRO A 11 -53.29 -31.81 2.37
C PRO A 11 -51.80 -32.02 2.81
N SER A 12 -50.93 -32.11 1.80
CA SER A 12 -49.49 -32.37 1.80
C SER A 12 -48.60 -31.47 2.66
N TRP A 13 -47.73 -32.09 3.46
CA TRP A 13 -46.49 -31.50 3.98
C TRP A 13 -45.31 -32.20 3.29
N LYS A 14 -44.60 -31.50 2.40
CA LYS A 14 -43.30 -31.95 1.88
C LYS A 14 -42.20 -31.34 2.76
N TYR A 15 -41.50 -32.21 3.49
CA TYR A 15 -40.24 -31.89 4.13
C TYR A 15 -39.15 -31.76 3.05
N HIS A 16 -38.47 -30.61 3.00
CA HIS A 16 -37.21 -30.46 2.27
C HIS A 16 -36.07 -30.85 3.22
N MET A 17 -35.49 -32.03 2.98
CA MET A 17 -34.25 -32.48 3.60
C MET A 17 -33.08 -32.00 2.73
N PHE A 18 -32.21 -31.15 3.29
CA PHE A 18 -30.95 -30.76 2.67
C PHE A 18 -29.97 -31.95 2.73
N PHE A 19 -29.42 -32.34 1.57
CA PHE A 19 -28.34 -33.32 1.46
C PHE A 19 -26.98 -32.61 1.59
N HIS A 20 -26.11 -33.13 2.45
CA HIS A 20 -24.73 -32.70 2.69
C HIS A 20 -23.79 -33.21 1.57
N ASP A 21 -22.89 -32.36 1.10
CA ASP A 21 -21.93 -32.60 0.00
C ASP A 21 -20.84 -33.68 0.29
N ASP A 22 -20.80 -34.23 1.51
CA ASP A 22 -19.78 -35.21 1.93
C ASP A 22 -19.95 -36.60 1.28
N PHE A 23 -21.13 -36.92 0.75
CA PHE A 23 -21.40 -38.25 0.19
C PHE A 23 -20.82 -38.44 -1.22
N VAL A 24 -20.64 -37.34 -1.99
CA VAL A 24 -20.14 -37.41 -3.36
C VAL A 24 -18.62 -37.61 -3.38
N LEU A 25 -17.88 -36.94 -2.50
CA LEU A 25 -16.43 -37.15 -2.36
C LEU A 25 -16.10 -38.56 -1.86
N GLY A 26 -16.88 -39.07 -0.90
CA GLY A 26 -16.71 -40.43 -0.38
C GLY A 26 -16.89 -41.50 -1.45
N PHE A 27 -17.86 -41.33 -2.35
CA PHE A 27 -18.14 -42.30 -3.42
C PHE A 27 -17.03 -42.36 -4.47
N PHE A 28 -16.47 -41.21 -4.89
CA PHE A 28 -15.35 -41.19 -5.84
C PHE A 28 -14.04 -41.68 -5.23
N PHE A 29 -13.80 -41.42 -3.94
CA PHE A 29 -12.64 -41.94 -3.23
C PHE A 29 -12.70 -43.47 -3.09
N PHE A 30 -13.88 -44.02 -2.75
CA PHE A 30 -14.07 -45.47 -2.66
C PHE A 30 -13.95 -46.17 -4.01
N LEU A 31 -14.47 -45.57 -5.09
CA LEU A 31 -14.34 -46.12 -6.44
C LEU A 31 -12.88 -46.10 -6.94
N GLY A 32 -12.14 -45.03 -6.61
CA GLY A 32 -10.70 -44.92 -6.89
C GLY A 32 -9.88 -45.97 -6.12
N LEU A 33 -10.19 -46.19 -4.84
CA LEU A 33 -9.52 -47.20 -4.01
C LEU A 33 -9.82 -48.63 -4.49
N LEU A 34 -11.06 -48.90 -4.91
CA LEU A 34 -11.48 -50.19 -5.45
C LEU A 34 -10.78 -50.51 -6.77
N LEU A 35 -10.66 -49.52 -7.66
CA LEU A 35 -9.92 -49.65 -8.93
C LEU A 35 -8.41 -49.81 -8.70
N TYR A 36 -7.84 -49.14 -7.69
CA TYR A 36 -6.44 -49.30 -7.30
C TYR A 36 -6.16 -50.70 -6.72
N PHE A 37 -7.06 -51.22 -5.88
CA PHE A 37 -6.95 -52.58 -5.33
C PHE A 37 -7.07 -53.66 -6.42
N LEU A 38 -8.04 -53.52 -7.34
CA LEU A 38 -8.21 -54.45 -8.46
C LEU A 38 -6.97 -54.47 -9.39
N LYS A 39 -6.31 -53.32 -9.56
CA LYS A 39 -5.11 -53.19 -10.40
C LYS A 39 -3.87 -53.83 -9.78
N ASN A 40 -3.73 -53.80 -8.44
CA ASN A 40 -2.57 -54.38 -7.75
C ASN A 40 -2.72 -55.87 -7.43
N PHE A 41 -3.94 -56.42 -7.41
CA PHE A 41 -4.15 -57.84 -7.06
C PHE A 41 -4.24 -58.80 -8.26
N TYR A 42 -4.66 -58.34 -9.44
CA TYR A 42 -4.94 -59.25 -10.57
C TYR A 42 -3.89 -59.30 -11.69
N PHE A 43 -2.95 -58.35 -11.79
CA PHE A 43 -1.90 -58.39 -12.83
C PHE A 43 -0.57 -57.79 -12.35
N PRO A 44 0.38 -58.58 -11.83
CA PRO A 44 1.72 -58.07 -11.55
C PRO A 44 2.58 -58.12 -12.82
N GLY A 45 3.08 -56.95 -13.25
CA GLY A 45 4.37 -56.88 -13.95
C GLY A 45 4.44 -56.58 -15.46
N ARG A 46 3.85 -55.48 -15.97
CA ARG A 46 4.30 -54.87 -17.25
C ARG A 46 4.25 -53.33 -17.26
N PRO A 47 5.20 -52.63 -17.94
CA PRO A 47 5.30 -51.17 -17.96
C PRO A 47 4.36 -50.53 -19.02
N PRO A 48 4.15 -49.20 -19.01
CA PRO A 48 3.00 -48.58 -19.65
C PRO A 48 3.22 -48.36 -21.15
N PHE A 49 2.23 -48.75 -21.96
CA PHE A 49 2.11 -48.30 -23.35
C PHE A 49 0.92 -47.34 -23.47
N ALA A 50 1.18 -46.18 -24.08
CA ALA A 50 0.18 -45.24 -24.56
C ALA A 50 -0.57 -45.85 -25.75
N LEU A 51 -1.89 -45.61 -25.84
CA LEU A 51 -2.65 -45.76 -27.09
C LEU A 51 -3.95 -44.93 -27.06
N ASP A 52 -4.18 -44.31 -28.20
CA ASP A 52 -5.23 -43.38 -28.60
C ASP A 52 -6.67 -43.94 -28.66
N CYS A 53 -7.61 -42.99 -28.64
CA CYS A 53 -9.07 -43.01 -28.88
C CYS A 53 -9.56 -43.90 -30.06
N PRO A 54 -10.85 -44.35 -30.16
CA PRO A 54 -12.02 -43.43 -30.25
C PRO A 54 -13.44 -43.92 -29.79
N ARG A 55 -14.35 -42.93 -29.62
CA ARG A 55 -15.83 -42.87 -29.82
C ARG A 55 -16.67 -44.13 -29.47
N THR A 56 -17.69 -44.08 -28.59
CA THR A 56 -19.02 -43.47 -28.83
C THR A 56 -19.87 -43.44 -27.53
N LEU A 57 -20.78 -42.44 -27.42
CA LEU A 57 -21.91 -42.23 -26.47
C LEU A 57 -21.52 -41.64 -25.09
N ALA A 58 -22.05 -40.51 -24.60
CA ALA A 58 -23.21 -39.72 -24.98
C ALA A 58 -23.04 -38.23 -24.59
N ARG A 59 -23.73 -37.38 -25.35
CA ARG A 59 -23.90 -35.93 -25.14
C ARG A 59 -24.33 -35.59 -23.72
N ILE A 60 -23.56 -34.72 -23.06
CA ILE A 60 -24.09 -33.78 -22.06
C ILE A 60 -23.74 -32.39 -22.58
N SER A 61 -24.77 -31.65 -22.97
CA SER A 61 -24.68 -30.26 -23.40
C SER A 61 -24.78 -29.37 -22.15
N PHE A 62 -23.68 -28.72 -21.76
CA PHE A 62 -23.72 -27.55 -20.89
C PHE A 62 -23.45 -26.30 -21.73
N SER A 63 -24.48 -25.47 -21.87
CA SER A 63 -24.37 -24.10 -22.36
C SER A 63 -24.19 -23.15 -21.18
N LYS A 64 -23.42 -22.08 -21.41
CA LYS A 64 -23.06 -20.96 -20.50
C LYS A 64 -21.88 -21.24 -19.57
N THR A 65 -20.72 -20.78 -20.05
CA THR A 65 -19.65 -20.08 -19.33
C THR A 65 -20.05 -19.64 -17.91
N GLN A 66 -19.61 -20.43 -16.92
CA GLN A 66 -19.29 -19.93 -15.60
C GLN A 66 -17.82 -20.26 -15.35
N THR A 67 -17.04 -19.20 -15.15
CA THR A 67 -15.65 -19.22 -14.74
C THR A 67 -15.54 -20.05 -13.46
N ILE A 68 -14.88 -21.20 -13.53
CA ILE A 68 -14.51 -21.97 -12.34
C ILE A 68 -13.48 -21.11 -11.61
N GLY A 69 -13.90 -20.51 -10.50
CA GLY A 69 -13.00 -19.82 -9.59
C GLY A 69 -11.90 -20.77 -9.13
N HIS A 70 -10.67 -20.25 -9.06
CA HIS A 70 -9.53 -20.95 -8.51
C HIS A 70 -9.88 -21.56 -7.15
N VAL A 71 -9.98 -22.89 -7.08
CA VAL A 71 -10.00 -23.61 -5.80
C VAL A 71 -8.55 -23.74 -5.35
N SER A 72 -8.08 -22.79 -4.56
CA SER A 72 -6.78 -22.87 -3.89
C SER A 72 -6.85 -23.93 -2.79
N PHE A 73 -6.17 -25.06 -2.99
CA PHE A 73 -5.93 -26.04 -1.93
C PHE A 73 -5.14 -25.38 -0.80
N ILE A 74 -5.79 -25.15 0.34
CA ILE A 74 -5.11 -24.74 1.58
C ILE A 74 -4.19 -25.90 1.97
N ARG A 75 -2.87 -25.68 1.94
CA ARG A 75 -1.91 -26.68 2.40
C ARG A 75 -2.10 -26.89 3.90
N PRO A 76 -2.06 -28.14 4.41
CA PRO A 76 -2.44 -28.48 5.78
C PRO A 76 -1.56 -27.89 6.91
N HIS A 77 -0.59 -27.02 6.59
CA HIS A 77 0.34 -26.41 7.55
C HIS A 77 0.42 -24.87 7.49
N GLN A 78 -0.45 -24.20 6.71
CA GLN A 78 -0.53 -22.73 6.72
C GLN A 78 -1.85 -22.30 7.35
N VAL A 79 -1.80 -21.99 8.65
CA VAL A 79 -2.92 -21.30 9.30
C VAL A 79 -3.02 -19.90 8.68
N PRO A 80 -4.17 -19.52 8.09
CA PRO A 80 -4.34 -18.19 7.53
C PRO A 80 -4.15 -17.14 8.62
N THR A 81 -3.37 -16.10 8.31
CA THR A 81 -3.07 -15.02 9.27
C THR A 81 -3.55 -13.66 8.78
N MET A 82 -4.26 -12.97 9.66
CA MET A 82 -4.71 -11.60 9.46
C MET A 82 -4.11 -10.69 10.53
N ASN A 83 -3.58 -9.54 10.13
CA ASN A 83 -2.98 -8.56 11.03
C ASN A 83 -3.95 -7.39 11.21
N ILE A 84 -4.37 -7.14 12.45
CA ILE A 84 -5.30 -6.09 12.81
C ILE A 84 -4.60 -5.05 13.68
N GLY A 85 -4.51 -3.82 13.17
CA GLY A 85 -3.99 -2.69 13.93
C GLY A 85 -5.03 -2.14 14.91
N ILE A 86 -4.65 -1.97 16.18
CA ILE A 86 -5.48 -1.28 17.18
C ILE A 86 -5.00 0.16 17.29
N LEU A 87 -5.84 1.08 16.83
CA LEU A 87 -5.55 2.50 16.69
C LEU A 87 -6.46 3.36 17.56
N GLY A 88 -6.06 4.61 17.85
CA GLY A 88 -6.84 5.54 18.67
C GLY A 88 -6.00 6.49 19.53
N HIS A 89 -6.64 7.52 20.08
CA HIS A 89 -5.98 8.54 20.92
C HIS A 89 -5.34 7.95 22.18
N VAL A 90 -4.43 8.69 22.83
CA VAL A 90 -3.93 8.37 24.18
C VAL A 90 -5.12 8.18 25.15
N ASP A 91 -5.02 7.21 26.05
CA ASP A 91 -6.06 6.89 27.04
C ASP A 91 -7.44 6.50 26.49
N SER A 92 -7.56 6.19 25.19
CA SER A 92 -8.79 5.66 24.59
C SER A 92 -9.11 4.23 25.03
N GLY A 93 -8.13 3.48 25.54
CA GLY A 93 -8.28 2.10 26.00
C GLY A 93 -7.81 1.03 25.01
N LYS A 94 -6.93 1.35 24.05
CA LYS A 94 -6.35 0.41 23.07
C LYS A 94 -5.74 -0.84 23.71
N THR A 95 -4.82 -0.67 24.65
CA THR A 95 -4.16 -1.78 25.35
C THR A 95 -5.13 -2.60 26.19
N THR A 96 -6.13 -1.96 26.82
CA THR A 96 -7.20 -2.65 27.54
C THR A 96 -8.03 -3.51 26.59
N LEU A 97 -8.36 -2.99 25.41
CA LEU A 97 -9.07 -3.74 24.37
C LEU A 97 -8.25 -4.92 23.86
N ALA A 98 -6.98 -4.68 23.53
CA ALA A 98 -6.06 -5.72 23.06
C ALA A 98 -5.94 -6.88 24.05
N LYS A 99 -5.85 -6.55 25.35
CA LYS A 99 -5.82 -7.52 26.43
C LYS A 99 -7.14 -8.28 26.55
N ALA A 100 -8.28 -7.58 26.57
CA ALA A 100 -9.60 -8.20 26.69
C ALA A 100 -9.90 -9.17 25.53
N LEU A 101 -9.61 -8.78 24.29
CA LEU A 101 -9.77 -9.65 23.11
C LEU A 101 -8.83 -10.86 23.15
N SER A 102 -7.59 -10.64 23.58
CA SER A 102 -6.63 -11.73 23.71
C SER A 102 -7.04 -12.73 24.79
N GLU A 103 -7.56 -12.27 25.94
CA GLU A 103 -8.03 -13.14 27.03
C GLU A 103 -9.25 -13.98 26.60
N MET A 104 -10.21 -13.39 25.87
CA MET A 104 -11.34 -14.12 25.30
C MET A 104 -10.89 -15.18 24.28
N GLY A 105 -9.88 -14.88 23.47
CA GLY A 105 -9.29 -15.82 22.52
C GLY A 105 -8.34 -16.86 23.14
N SER A 106 -7.90 -16.65 24.39
CA SER A 106 -6.80 -17.39 25.02
C SER A 106 -7.24 -18.40 26.06
N THR A 107 -8.00 -19.42 25.63
CA THR A 107 -7.76 -20.77 26.14
C THR A 107 -6.38 -21.33 25.74
N ALA A 108 -5.57 -20.62 24.94
CA ALA A 108 -4.14 -20.89 24.81
C ALA A 108 -3.29 -19.68 24.35
N ALA A 109 -2.20 -19.43 25.07
CA ALA A 109 -0.94 -18.79 24.63
C ALA A 109 -0.75 -17.25 24.71
N PHE A 110 -0.42 -16.74 25.90
CA PHE A 110 0.25 -15.43 26.12
C PHE A 110 1.79 -15.50 26.00
N ASP A 111 2.43 -14.58 25.29
CA ASP A 111 3.86 -14.28 25.48
C ASP A 111 4.08 -13.41 26.73
N LYS A 112 4.98 -13.86 27.62
CA LYS A 112 5.31 -13.21 28.90
C LYS A 112 6.33 -12.08 28.78
N HIS A 113 6.73 -11.66 27.59
CA HIS A 113 7.83 -10.70 27.43
C HIS A 113 7.49 -9.24 27.76
N ALA A 114 6.24 -8.90 28.08
CA ALA A 114 5.89 -7.61 28.69
C ALA A 114 6.14 -7.54 30.22
N LYS A 115 6.64 -8.62 30.85
CA LYS A 115 7.05 -8.63 32.27
C LYS A 115 8.57 -8.46 32.42
N VAL A 116 9.11 -7.37 31.87
CA VAL A 116 10.19 -6.68 32.57
C VAL A 116 9.50 -5.66 33.45
N ALA A 117 9.40 -6.01 34.73
CA ALA A 117 8.90 -5.12 35.76
C ALA A 117 9.60 -3.75 35.65
N ASP A 118 8.80 -2.67 35.72
CA ASP A 118 9.22 -1.26 35.77
C ASP A 118 9.49 -0.48 34.46
N LEU A 119 8.87 -0.83 33.33
CA LEU A 119 8.67 0.14 32.24
C LEU A 119 7.22 0.63 32.20
N ARG A 120 7.10 1.93 32.49
CA ARG A 120 5.89 2.74 32.70
C ARG A 120 4.72 2.44 31.74
N ALA A 121 3.53 2.63 32.30
CA ALA A 121 2.18 2.52 31.74
C ALA A 121 1.83 3.41 30.53
N ASN A 122 2.78 3.70 29.64
CA ASN A 122 2.54 4.41 28.39
C ASN A 122 3.06 3.53 27.25
N THR A 123 2.19 3.17 26.31
CA THR A 123 2.51 2.43 25.08
C THR A 123 3.60 3.16 24.28
N ILE A 124 4.87 2.93 24.63
CA ILE A 124 6.06 3.49 23.96
C ILE A 124 6.50 2.58 22.82
N ASP A 125 6.05 1.31 22.84
CA ASP A 125 6.39 0.29 21.84
C ASP A 125 5.16 -0.48 21.33
N LEU A 126 5.30 -1.17 20.20
CA LEU A 126 4.23 -1.95 19.56
C LEU A 126 3.92 -3.20 20.40
N GLY A 127 2.67 -3.32 20.86
CA GLY A 127 2.18 -4.50 21.57
C GLY A 127 1.66 -5.54 20.58
N PHE A 128 1.94 -6.82 20.81
CA PHE A 128 1.45 -7.90 19.95
C PHE A 128 0.66 -8.92 20.77
N SER A 129 -0.56 -9.21 20.31
CA SER A 129 -1.45 -10.21 20.91
C SER A 129 -2.06 -11.12 19.84
N ALA A 130 -2.62 -12.26 20.25
CA ALA A 130 -3.22 -13.24 19.35
C ALA A 130 -4.70 -13.46 19.67
N LEU A 131 -5.49 -13.73 18.63
CA LEU A 131 -6.87 -14.20 18.72
C LEU A 131 -7.07 -15.29 17.65
N THR A 132 -7.90 -16.29 17.93
CA THR A 132 -8.28 -17.31 16.92
C THR A 132 -9.77 -17.17 16.62
N ILE A 133 -10.11 -17.01 15.35
CA ILE A 133 -11.50 -16.92 14.86
C ILE A 133 -11.61 -17.81 13.62
N ASN A 134 -12.62 -18.68 13.54
CA ASN A 134 -12.88 -19.55 12.37
C ASN A 134 -11.62 -20.30 11.89
N ASP A 135 -10.91 -20.95 12.80
CA ASP A 135 -9.63 -21.66 12.58
C ASP A 135 -8.49 -20.80 11.99
N SER A 136 -8.67 -19.48 11.91
CA SER A 136 -7.70 -18.51 11.43
C SER A 136 -7.08 -17.74 12.60
N LYS A 137 -5.79 -17.45 12.50
CA LYS A 137 -5.06 -16.71 13.53
C LYS A 137 -5.03 -15.22 13.21
N ILE A 138 -5.44 -14.42 14.17
CA ILE A 138 -5.46 -12.96 14.09
C ILE A 138 -4.35 -12.41 14.98
N ALA A 139 -3.44 -11.65 14.39
CA ALA A 139 -2.44 -10.89 15.14
C ALA A 139 -2.98 -9.48 15.40
N LEU A 140 -3.11 -9.13 16.69
CA LEU A 140 -3.48 -7.80 17.14
C LEU A 140 -2.21 -6.99 17.35
N ILE A 141 -2.11 -5.84 16.69
CA ILE A 141 -0.97 -4.92 16.76
C ILE A 141 -1.41 -3.66 17.50
N ASP A 142 -1.11 -3.58 18.80
CA ASP A 142 -1.41 -2.42 19.64
C ASP A 142 -0.45 -1.27 19.33
N CYS A 143 -1.00 -0.20 18.75
CA CYS A 143 -0.23 0.94 18.33
C CYS A 143 -0.13 2.00 19.44
N PRO A 144 1.01 2.68 19.54
CA PRO A 144 1.14 3.79 20.47
C PRO A 144 0.17 4.93 20.12
N GLY A 145 -0.43 5.54 21.15
CA GLY A 145 -1.34 6.66 20.96
C GLY A 145 -0.66 8.01 20.81
N HIS A 146 0.54 8.20 21.39
CA HIS A 146 1.12 9.54 21.53
C HIS A 146 1.52 10.16 20.19
N ALA A 147 1.30 11.47 20.01
CA ALA A 147 1.54 12.17 18.74
C ALA A 147 3.00 12.11 18.26
N SER A 148 3.96 11.96 19.18
CA SER A 148 5.39 11.77 18.88
C SER A 148 5.74 10.39 18.32
N LEU A 149 4.84 9.41 18.48
CA LEU A 149 5.04 8.02 18.08
C LEU A 149 4.39 7.69 16.74
N ILE A 150 3.95 8.70 15.98
CA ILE A 150 3.32 8.51 14.68
C ILE A 150 4.22 7.78 13.67
N LYS A 151 5.54 7.95 13.77
CA LYS A 151 6.52 7.18 12.96
C LYS A 151 6.40 5.67 13.21
N ALA A 152 6.19 5.28 14.47
CA ALA A 152 5.98 3.88 14.83
C ALA A 152 4.64 3.35 14.31
N VAL A 153 3.59 4.16 14.37
CA VAL A 153 2.26 3.80 13.83
C VAL A 153 2.33 3.62 12.31
N LEU A 154 2.96 4.54 11.57
CA LEU A 154 3.13 4.44 10.12
C LEU A 154 3.89 3.17 9.75
N ALA A 155 4.94 2.87 10.50
CA ALA A 155 5.73 1.68 10.27
C ALA A 155 4.95 0.38 10.50
N ALA A 156 4.22 0.29 11.62
CA ALA A 156 3.35 -0.84 11.91
C ALA A 156 2.20 -0.96 10.90
N SER A 157 1.70 0.18 10.41
CA SER A 157 0.56 0.18 9.50
C SER A 157 0.86 -0.48 8.16
N SER A 158 2.13 -0.58 7.78
CA SER A 158 2.57 -1.29 6.57
C SER A 158 2.20 -2.78 6.55
N VAL A 159 1.90 -3.38 7.71
CA VAL A 159 1.53 -4.81 7.82
C VAL A 159 0.05 -5.04 8.12
N PHE A 160 -0.78 -3.99 8.20
CA PHE A 160 -2.20 -4.12 8.54
C PHE A 160 -3.04 -4.63 7.37
N ASP A 161 -3.91 -5.59 7.66
CA ASP A 161 -4.97 -6.03 6.76
C ASP A 161 -6.32 -5.38 7.13
N ALA A 162 -6.51 -5.06 8.41
CA ALA A 162 -7.66 -4.36 8.95
C ALA A 162 -7.28 -3.48 10.15
N ALA A 163 -8.21 -2.64 10.59
CA ALA A 163 -8.00 -1.74 11.73
C ALA A 163 -9.20 -1.71 12.69
N LEU A 164 -8.90 -1.73 13.99
CA LEU A 164 -9.82 -1.38 15.07
C LEU A 164 -9.49 0.03 15.55
N VAL A 165 -10.41 0.97 15.37
CA VAL A 165 -10.21 2.35 15.82
C VAL A 165 -11.01 2.59 17.10
N VAL A 166 -10.29 2.76 18.21
CA VAL A 166 -10.85 3.02 19.54
C VAL A 166 -11.06 4.51 19.74
N ILE A 167 -12.31 4.89 20.02
CA ILE A 167 -12.74 6.26 20.26
C ILE A 167 -13.26 6.36 21.68
N ASN A 168 -12.80 7.35 22.43
CA ASN A 168 -13.34 7.64 23.76
C ASN A 168 -14.69 8.37 23.61
N ALA A 169 -15.79 7.73 24.02
CA ALA A 169 -17.14 8.26 23.91
C ALA A 169 -17.32 9.62 24.65
N ALA A 170 -16.59 9.86 25.74
CA ALA A 170 -16.70 11.11 26.48
C ALA A 170 -16.11 12.29 25.70
N ARG A 171 -14.95 12.06 25.05
CA ARG A 171 -14.16 13.08 24.34
C ARG A 171 -14.46 13.18 22.84
N GLY A 172 -15.00 12.12 22.24
CA GLY A 172 -15.26 12.04 20.81
C GLY A 172 -13.96 11.85 20.00
N ILE A 173 -13.94 12.42 18.79
CA ILE A 173 -12.81 12.28 17.86
C ILE A 173 -11.76 13.34 18.16
N GLU A 174 -10.63 12.89 18.69
CA GLU A 174 -9.45 13.70 18.95
C GLU A 174 -8.51 13.71 17.73
N PRO A 175 -7.54 14.65 17.63
CA PRO A 175 -6.67 14.78 16.46
C PRO A 175 -5.93 13.49 16.06
N GLN A 176 -5.42 12.73 17.04
CA GLN A 176 -4.76 11.44 16.76
C GLN A 176 -5.75 10.38 16.24
N THR A 177 -6.99 10.38 16.73
CA THR A 177 -8.03 9.49 16.21
C THR A 177 -8.36 9.84 14.76
N ALA A 178 -8.42 11.13 14.41
CA ALA A 178 -8.62 11.55 13.02
C ALA A 178 -7.46 11.13 12.10
N GLU A 179 -6.21 11.27 12.58
CA GLU A 179 -5.02 10.79 11.86
C GLU A 179 -5.01 9.27 11.67
N HIS A 180 -5.37 8.51 12.71
CA HIS A 180 -5.48 7.06 12.63
C HIS A 180 -6.60 6.59 11.71
N LEU A 181 -7.75 7.27 11.71
CA LEU A 181 -8.83 7.00 10.75
C LEU A 181 -8.37 7.25 9.32
N LEU A 182 -7.57 8.29 9.09
CA LEU A 182 -7.00 8.57 7.78
C LEU A 182 -5.96 7.52 7.35
N ILE A 183 -5.11 7.04 8.27
CA ILE A 183 -4.20 5.91 7.98
C ILE A 183 -5.01 4.65 7.61
N ALA A 184 -6.05 4.35 8.39
CA ALA A 184 -6.92 3.20 8.13
C ALA A 184 -7.68 3.33 6.79
N SER A 185 -8.10 4.54 6.40
CA SER A 185 -8.78 4.76 5.13
C SER A 185 -7.86 4.59 3.92
N ILE A 186 -6.56 4.85 4.09
CA ILE A 186 -5.56 4.68 3.03
C ILE A 186 -5.17 3.20 2.89
N LEU A 187 -5.00 2.48 4.00
CA LEU A 187 -4.44 1.13 3.99
C LEU A 187 -5.48 0.02 3.92
N CYS A 188 -6.58 0.14 4.65
CA CYS A 188 -7.60 -0.90 4.77
C CYS A 188 -9.04 -0.33 4.76
N PRO A 189 -9.44 0.47 3.75
CA PRO A 189 -10.71 1.22 3.75
C PRO A 189 -11.98 0.36 3.90
N LYS A 190 -11.92 -0.92 3.50
CA LYS A 190 -13.04 -1.86 3.56
C LYS A 190 -13.14 -2.64 4.87
N HIS A 191 -12.08 -2.65 5.68
CA HIS A 191 -11.94 -3.54 6.83
C HIS A 191 -11.58 -2.74 8.08
N VAL A 192 -12.48 -1.82 8.45
CA VAL A 192 -12.35 -0.99 9.65
C VAL A 192 -13.55 -1.21 10.55
N ALA A 193 -13.30 -1.42 11.85
CA ALA A 193 -14.34 -1.35 12.88
C ALA A 193 -14.02 -0.24 13.89
N VAL A 194 -15.06 0.41 14.39
CA VAL A 194 -14.94 1.49 15.37
C VAL A 194 -15.45 1.01 16.72
N VAL A 195 -14.60 1.10 17.74
CA VAL A 195 -14.95 0.76 19.12
C VAL A 195 -15.14 2.05 19.91
N LEU A 196 -16.38 2.36 20.27
CA LEU A 196 -16.71 3.50 21.13
C LEU A 196 -16.58 3.06 22.59
N ASN A 197 -15.41 3.29 23.18
CA ASN A 197 -15.10 2.91 24.55
C ASN A 197 -15.55 3.99 25.55
N LYS A 198 -15.67 3.62 26.83
CA LYS A 198 -16.04 4.47 27.97
C LYS A 198 -17.46 5.02 27.89
N VAL A 199 -18.40 4.21 27.41
CA VAL A 199 -19.81 4.58 27.33
C VAL A 199 -20.46 4.76 28.71
N ASP A 200 -19.88 4.18 29.76
CA ASP A 200 -20.25 4.36 31.17
C ASP A 200 -20.13 5.82 31.65
N LEU A 201 -19.22 6.60 31.03
CA LEU A 201 -19.01 8.01 31.37
C LEU A 201 -19.98 8.96 30.65
N VAL A 202 -20.92 8.42 29.86
CA VAL A 202 -21.71 9.20 28.90
C VAL A 202 -23.18 8.79 28.94
N THR A 203 -24.08 9.75 28.72
CA THR A 203 -25.52 9.45 28.64
C THR A 203 -25.86 8.61 27.40
N PRO A 204 -26.85 7.70 27.48
CA PRO A 204 -27.26 6.88 26.33
C PRO A 204 -27.66 7.69 25.09
N GLU A 205 -28.21 8.88 25.27
CA GLU A 205 -28.57 9.80 24.18
C GLU A 205 -27.34 10.30 23.40
N LYS A 206 -26.27 10.66 24.11
CA LYS A 206 -25.02 11.10 23.48
C LYS A 206 -24.34 9.96 22.74
N VAL A 207 -24.39 8.73 23.27
CA VAL A 207 -23.92 7.52 22.55
C VAL A 207 -24.68 7.33 21.24
N LYS A 208 -26.02 7.36 21.25
CA LYS A 208 -26.85 7.27 20.04
C LYS A 208 -26.55 8.38 19.03
N SER A 209 -26.29 9.60 19.51
CA SER A 209 -25.89 10.73 18.66
C SER A 209 -24.56 10.45 17.95
N MET A 210 -23.56 9.90 18.66
CA MET A 210 -22.26 9.56 18.07
C MET A 210 -22.35 8.42 17.06
N VAL A 211 -23.09 7.35 17.38
CA VAL A 211 -23.30 6.22 16.47
C VAL A 211 -23.97 6.68 15.16
N THR A 212 -24.84 7.69 15.20
CA THR A 212 -25.46 8.27 13.99
C THR A 212 -24.50 9.17 13.20
N LYS A 213 -23.54 9.82 13.86
CA LYS A 213 -22.61 10.78 13.24
C LYS A 213 -21.37 10.12 12.62
N ILE A 214 -20.82 9.09 13.27
CA ILE A 214 -19.59 8.42 12.85
C ILE A 214 -19.67 7.85 11.43
N PRO A 215 -20.75 7.18 10.98
CA PRO A 215 -20.84 6.65 9.62
C PRO A 215 -20.66 7.72 8.54
N LYS A 216 -21.18 8.94 8.77
CA LYS A 216 -20.99 10.08 7.83
C LYS A 216 -19.54 10.54 7.79
N LEU A 217 -18.84 10.49 8.91
CA LEU A 217 -17.41 10.80 8.97
C LEU A 217 -16.59 9.73 8.23
N LEU A 218 -16.89 8.45 8.47
CA LEU A 218 -16.23 7.34 7.78
C LEU A 218 -16.37 7.47 6.27
N GLU A 219 -17.60 7.75 5.80
CA GLU A 219 -17.90 8.00 4.39
C GLU A 219 -17.08 9.17 3.82
N SER A 220 -16.93 10.28 4.57
CA SER A 220 -16.10 11.42 4.15
C SER A 220 -14.59 11.12 4.06
N LEU A 221 -14.11 10.07 4.73
CA LEU A 221 -12.72 9.62 4.72
C LEU A 221 -12.47 8.50 3.70
N GLY A 222 -13.52 7.99 3.04
CA GLY A 222 -13.44 6.87 2.10
C GLY A 222 -13.51 5.48 2.77
N ILE A 223 -13.92 5.40 4.04
CA ILE A 223 -14.17 4.15 4.76
C ILE A 223 -15.62 3.73 4.52
N ASP A 224 -15.88 2.42 4.42
CA ASP A 224 -17.25 1.91 4.24
C ASP A 224 -18.18 2.38 5.38
N LYS A 225 -19.33 2.94 5.02
CA LYS A 225 -20.37 3.37 5.95
C LYS A 225 -20.96 2.20 6.73
N LYS A 226 -20.84 0.98 6.20
CA LYS A 226 -21.28 -0.27 6.85
C LYS A 226 -20.28 -0.79 7.87
N SER A 227 -19.12 -0.15 8.04
CA SER A 227 -18.17 -0.49 9.09
C SER A 227 -18.85 -0.57 10.46
N PRO A 228 -18.64 -1.67 11.21
CA PRO A 228 -19.31 -1.85 12.50
C PRO A 228 -18.85 -0.81 13.51
N ILE A 229 -19.80 -0.29 14.28
CA ILE A 229 -19.57 0.67 15.36
C ILE A 229 -20.11 0.07 16.64
N VAL A 230 -19.22 -0.28 17.57
CA VAL A 230 -19.58 -1.00 18.80
C VAL A 230 -19.40 -0.09 20.02
N PRO A 231 -20.49 0.34 20.68
CA PRO A 231 -20.43 1.04 21.96
C PRO A 231 -20.20 0.06 23.11
N VAL A 232 -19.08 0.23 23.84
CA VAL A 232 -18.68 -0.65 24.95
C VAL A 232 -18.07 0.12 26.13
N SER A 233 -18.08 -0.50 27.31
CA SER A 233 -17.27 -0.08 28.45
C SER A 233 -16.23 -1.16 28.74
N LEU A 234 -14.95 -0.82 28.59
CA LEU A 234 -13.84 -1.74 28.92
C LEU A 234 -13.35 -1.60 30.37
N ALA A 235 -13.93 -0.69 31.17
CA ALA A 235 -13.57 -0.50 32.58
C ALA A 235 -14.16 -1.61 33.47
N THR A 236 -15.38 -2.05 33.15
CA THR A 236 -16.01 -3.26 33.70
C THR A 236 -16.28 -4.20 32.52
N PRO A 237 -15.32 -5.09 32.18
CA PRO A 237 -15.46 -5.97 31.03
C PRO A 237 -16.58 -6.99 31.30
N ASP A 238 -17.78 -6.69 30.81
CA ASP A 238 -18.85 -7.67 30.70
C ASP A 238 -18.54 -8.60 29.51
N GLU A 239 -18.78 -9.91 29.65
CA GLU A 239 -18.55 -10.88 28.56
C GLU A 239 -19.33 -10.49 27.29
N THR A 240 -20.50 -9.87 27.44
CA THR A 240 -21.34 -9.36 26.36
C THR A 240 -20.68 -8.21 25.59
N ALA A 241 -19.95 -7.33 26.28
CA ALA A 241 -19.28 -6.20 25.66
C ALA A 241 -18.09 -6.66 24.80
N ILE A 242 -17.31 -7.62 25.28
CA ILE A 242 -16.20 -8.18 24.51
C ILE A 242 -16.76 -9.03 23.36
N GLY A 243 -17.85 -9.78 23.58
CA GLY A 243 -18.52 -10.56 22.54
C GLY A 243 -18.99 -9.71 21.37
N ALA A 244 -19.60 -8.55 21.64
CA ALA A 244 -19.99 -7.60 20.60
C ALA A 244 -18.80 -7.04 19.80
N VAL A 245 -17.63 -6.88 20.43
CA VAL A 245 -16.41 -6.49 19.71
C VAL A 245 -15.86 -7.65 18.87
N ALA A 246 -15.92 -8.88 19.39
CA ALA A 246 -15.52 -10.07 18.63
C ALA A 246 -16.41 -10.25 17.38
N GLU A 247 -17.72 -10.05 17.49
CA GLU A 247 -18.65 -10.03 16.35
C GLU A 247 -18.28 -8.94 15.34
N ALA A 248 -17.87 -7.76 15.80
CA ALA A 248 -17.41 -6.71 14.88
C ALA A 248 -16.08 -7.06 14.20
N VAL A 249 -15.18 -7.77 14.89
CA VAL A 249 -13.96 -8.32 14.28
C VAL A 249 -14.32 -9.36 13.23
N GLU A 250 -15.29 -10.24 13.50
CA GLU A 250 -15.81 -11.20 12.52
C GLU A 250 -16.43 -10.54 11.29
N GLN A 251 -17.13 -9.40 11.46
CA GLN A 251 -17.72 -8.67 10.33
C GLN A 251 -16.69 -8.03 9.41
N ILE A 252 -15.56 -7.59 9.94
CA ILE A 252 -14.46 -7.03 9.13
C ILE A 252 -13.46 -8.10 8.67
N PHE A 253 -13.58 -9.33 9.20
CA PHE A 253 -12.67 -10.42 8.93
C PHE A 253 -12.72 -10.81 7.45
N TYR A 254 -11.55 -10.97 6.87
CA TYR A 254 -11.37 -11.56 5.56
C TYR A 254 -9.98 -12.19 5.51
N LEU A 255 -9.81 -13.14 4.61
CA LEU A 255 -8.49 -13.70 4.32
C LEU A 255 -7.86 -12.91 3.17
N PRO A 256 -6.80 -12.14 3.43
CA PRO A 256 -6.11 -11.41 2.37
C PRO A 256 -5.47 -12.39 1.40
N GLU A 257 -5.58 -12.11 0.11
CA GLU A 257 -4.82 -12.84 -0.91
C GLU A 257 -3.33 -12.55 -0.72
N ARG A 258 -2.58 -13.58 -0.34
CA ARG A 258 -1.13 -13.47 -0.12
C ARG A 258 -0.40 -14.06 -1.30
N ASP A 259 0.33 -13.20 -2.01
CA ASP A 259 1.30 -13.68 -2.98
C ASP A 259 2.50 -14.26 -2.22
N THR A 260 2.74 -15.55 -2.41
CA THR A 260 3.87 -16.25 -1.81
C THR A 260 5.04 -16.39 -2.77
N GLU A 261 4.90 -15.87 -3.99
CA GLU A 261 5.95 -15.81 -5.00
C GLU A 261 6.83 -14.56 -4.84
N GLY A 262 8.04 -14.65 -5.39
CA GLY A 262 9.05 -13.60 -5.30
C GLY A 262 9.88 -13.63 -4.01
N ASP A 263 10.79 -12.66 -3.95
CA ASP A 263 11.87 -12.65 -2.95
C ASP A 263 11.37 -12.40 -1.54
N PHE A 264 12.01 -13.04 -0.57
CA PHE A 264 11.63 -12.90 0.84
C PHE A 264 11.96 -11.51 1.39
N VAL A 265 10.98 -10.87 2.04
CA VAL A 265 11.17 -9.63 2.80
C VAL A 265 10.40 -9.72 4.11
N MET A 266 11.06 -9.42 5.22
CA MET A 266 10.47 -9.41 6.55
C MET A 266 10.79 -8.11 7.29
N SER A 267 9.73 -7.55 7.85
CA SER A 267 9.72 -6.38 8.71
C SER A 267 9.99 -6.84 10.14
N VAL A 268 11.11 -6.45 10.74
CA VAL A 268 11.54 -6.87 12.08
C VAL A 268 11.18 -5.80 13.10
N ASP A 269 10.46 -6.18 14.15
CA ASP A 269 10.09 -5.27 15.24
C ASP A 269 11.14 -5.27 16.35
N HIS A 270 11.52 -6.48 16.80
CA HIS A 270 12.38 -6.69 17.96
C HIS A 270 13.53 -7.65 17.64
N CYS A 271 14.68 -7.38 18.26
CA CYS A 271 15.86 -8.24 18.21
C CYS A 271 16.38 -8.45 19.62
N PHE A 272 16.51 -9.71 20.06
CA PHE A 272 17.03 -10.02 21.39
C PHE A 272 17.89 -11.29 21.40
N PRO A 273 18.92 -11.34 22.25
CA PRO A 273 19.77 -12.52 22.37
C PRO A 273 19.13 -13.56 23.30
N ILE A 274 19.29 -14.85 22.95
CA ILE A 274 18.96 -15.98 23.80
C ILE A 274 20.25 -16.70 24.18
N LYS A 275 20.60 -16.65 25.48
CA LYS A 275 21.80 -17.30 26.02
C LYS A 275 21.88 -18.77 25.57
N GLY A 276 22.99 -19.12 24.93
CA GLY A 276 23.28 -20.48 24.45
C GLY A 276 22.59 -20.90 23.14
N LYS A 277 21.63 -20.13 22.60
CA LYS A 277 20.95 -20.46 21.33
C LYS A 277 21.33 -19.53 20.17
N GLY A 278 21.59 -18.26 20.46
CA GLY A 278 21.92 -17.24 19.46
C GLY A 278 21.03 -16.00 19.59
N THR A 279 20.75 -15.32 18.49
CA THR A 279 19.95 -14.09 18.47
C THR A 279 18.63 -14.34 17.75
N VAL A 280 17.53 -13.87 18.31
CA VAL A 280 16.19 -13.98 17.71
C VAL A 280 15.73 -12.62 17.23
N MET A 281 15.25 -12.58 15.99
CA MET A 281 14.58 -11.43 15.40
C MET A 281 13.11 -11.78 15.16
N THR A 282 12.19 -10.99 15.72
CA THR A 282 10.75 -11.20 15.57
C THR A 282 10.13 -10.13 14.69
N GLY A 283 9.19 -10.52 13.84
CA GLY A 283 8.58 -9.60 12.91
C GLY A 283 7.53 -10.24 12.02
N THR A 284 7.09 -9.51 11.00
CA THR A 284 6.06 -9.95 10.05
C THR A 284 6.63 -10.05 8.64
N VAL A 285 6.34 -11.16 7.95
CA VAL A 285 6.76 -11.36 6.56
C VAL A 285 5.91 -10.47 5.65
N VAL A 286 6.56 -9.57 4.90
CA VAL A 286 5.91 -8.59 4.02
C VAL A 286 5.83 -9.09 2.57
N LYS A 287 6.75 -9.94 2.13
CA LYS A 287 6.76 -10.51 0.78
C LYS A 287 7.42 -11.90 0.79
N GLY A 288 6.98 -12.77 -0.12
CA GLY A 288 7.61 -14.05 -0.39
C GLY A 288 7.48 -15.01 0.79
N ARG A 289 8.48 -15.89 0.92
CA ARG A 289 8.54 -16.92 1.97
C ARG A 289 9.97 -17.19 2.39
N CYS A 290 10.19 -17.51 3.66
CA CYS A 290 11.46 -17.99 4.15
C CYS A 290 11.37 -19.44 4.63
N LYS A 291 12.51 -20.13 4.58
CA LYS A 291 12.67 -21.51 5.05
C LYS A 291 13.86 -21.62 5.98
N VAL A 292 13.82 -22.58 6.90
CA VAL A 292 15.01 -22.93 7.69
C VAL A 292 16.16 -23.27 6.74
N GLY A 293 17.34 -22.70 6.99
CA GLY A 293 18.55 -22.85 6.18
C GLY A 293 18.72 -21.79 5.09
N MET A 294 17.69 -20.99 4.79
CA MET A 294 17.78 -19.90 3.82
C MET A 294 18.74 -18.81 4.30
N GLU A 295 19.48 -18.23 3.37
CA GLU A 295 20.35 -17.07 3.63
C GLU A 295 19.56 -15.78 3.47
N VAL A 296 19.72 -14.87 4.42
CA VAL A 296 19.10 -13.54 4.43
C VAL A 296 20.16 -12.49 4.69
N GLU A 297 19.94 -11.31 4.13
CA GLU A 297 20.74 -10.11 4.34
C GLU A 297 20.10 -9.26 5.43
N ILE A 298 20.95 -8.78 6.34
CA ILE A 298 20.58 -7.88 7.42
C ILE A 298 21.28 -6.54 7.14
N PRO A 299 20.65 -5.59 6.42
CA PRO A 299 21.27 -4.38 5.90
C PRO A 299 21.93 -3.52 6.98
N ILE A 300 21.29 -3.37 8.14
CA ILE A 300 21.82 -2.57 9.24
C ILE A 300 23.14 -3.12 9.82
N LEU A 301 23.41 -4.41 9.63
CA LEU A 301 24.67 -5.05 10.01
C LEU A 301 25.64 -5.19 8.85
N ASN A 302 25.16 -4.98 7.62
CA ASN A 302 25.89 -5.34 6.41
C ASN A 302 26.39 -6.81 6.43
N GLU A 303 25.56 -7.71 6.98
CA GLU A 303 25.88 -9.13 7.13
C GLU A 303 24.85 -10.02 6.42
N LYS A 304 25.33 -11.18 5.93
CA LYS A 304 24.47 -12.28 5.46
C LYS A 304 24.48 -13.40 6.47
N ARG A 305 23.30 -13.94 6.79
CA ARG A 305 23.12 -14.95 7.84
C ARG A 305 22.12 -16.00 7.40
N LYS A 306 22.35 -17.24 7.83
CA LYS A 306 21.42 -18.35 7.60
C LYS A 306 20.42 -18.47 8.74
N ILE A 307 19.15 -18.66 8.38
CA ILE A 307 18.07 -18.92 9.33
C ILE A 307 18.28 -20.31 9.94
N LYS A 308 18.51 -20.39 11.26
CA LYS A 308 18.69 -21.67 11.97
C LYS A 308 17.39 -22.32 12.40
N GLY A 309 16.38 -21.51 12.68
CA GLY A 309 15.09 -21.96 13.15
C GLY A 309 14.05 -20.88 12.93
N ILE A 310 12.81 -21.31 12.75
CA ILE A 310 11.66 -20.44 12.60
C ILE A 310 10.64 -20.88 13.65
N GLN A 311 10.12 -19.92 14.40
CA GLN A 311 9.05 -20.15 15.36
C GLN A 311 7.90 -19.17 15.07
N SER A 312 6.67 -19.64 15.08
CA SER A 312 5.48 -18.81 14.99
C SER A 312 4.46 -19.32 16.01
N TRP A 313 3.80 -18.42 16.74
CA TRP A 313 2.81 -18.81 17.75
C TRP A 313 3.30 -19.85 18.76
N LYS A 314 4.58 -19.76 19.16
CA LYS A 314 5.31 -20.71 20.01
C LYS A 314 5.53 -22.10 19.42
N GLU A 315 5.05 -22.37 18.22
CA GLU A 315 5.28 -23.61 17.50
C GLU A 315 6.49 -23.47 16.59
N THR A 316 7.31 -24.52 16.51
CA THR A 316 8.43 -24.55 15.57
C THR A 316 7.90 -24.92 14.19
N ILE A 317 8.19 -24.09 13.19
CA ILE A 317 7.74 -24.27 11.81
C ILE A 317 8.95 -24.36 10.87
N SER A 318 8.76 -25.02 9.72
CA SER A 318 9.82 -25.19 8.72
C SER A 318 9.90 -24.03 7.73
N GLU A 319 8.79 -23.31 7.51
CA GLU A 319 8.68 -22.19 6.59
C GLU A 319 7.71 -21.13 7.13
N ALA A 320 7.94 -19.86 6.79
CA ALA A 320 7.00 -18.76 7.05
C ALA A 320 6.75 -17.97 5.76
N SER A 321 5.51 -17.54 5.54
CA SER A 321 5.08 -16.85 4.32
C SER A 321 4.48 -15.47 4.61
N MET A 322 4.30 -14.66 3.56
CA MET A 322 3.67 -13.33 3.63
C MET A 322 2.44 -13.28 4.55
N GLY A 323 2.40 -12.25 5.40
CA GLY A 323 1.38 -12.00 6.39
C GLY A 323 1.65 -12.66 7.75
N GLN A 324 2.46 -13.73 7.80
CA GLN A 324 2.72 -14.44 9.05
C GLN A 324 3.72 -13.68 9.91
N ARG A 325 3.45 -13.65 11.22
CA ARG A 325 4.41 -13.23 12.23
C ARG A 325 5.34 -14.40 12.57
N ALA A 326 6.64 -14.18 12.47
CA ALA A 326 7.66 -15.21 12.70
C ALA A 326 8.81 -14.68 13.56
N ALA A 327 9.41 -15.59 14.32
CA ALA A 327 10.65 -15.41 15.05
C ALA A 327 11.74 -16.21 14.35
N LEU A 328 12.74 -15.51 13.80
CA LEU A 328 13.88 -16.11 13.12
C LEU A 328 15.06 -16.20 14.07
N LEU A 329 15.62 -17.41 14.22
CA LEU A 329 16.81 -17.66 15.02
C LEU A 329 18.06 -17.60 14.15
N PHE A 330 19.04 -16.80 14.58
CA PHE A 330 20.35 -16.65 13.96
C PHE A 330 21.47 -17.05 14.92
N GLN A 331 22.59 -17.51 14.38
CA GLN A 331 23.78 -17.79 15.19
C GLN A 331 24.49 -16.49 15.57
N ASN A 332 24.58 -16.24 16.88
CA ASN A 332 25.40 -15.21 17.54
C ASN A 332 25.68 -14.00 16.63
N LEU A 333 24.67 -13.14 16.48
CA LEU A 333 24.87 -11.84 15.86
C LEU A 333 25.71 -10.95 16.80
N SER A 334 26.39 -9.94 16.26
CA SER A 334 27.22 -9.02 17.05
C SER A 334 26.44 -8.39 18.21
N GLU A 335 27.12 -8.00 19.29
CA GLU A 335 26.48 -7.34 20.45
C GLU A 335 25.77 -6.03 20.07
N ALA A 336 26.17 -5.39 18.95
CA ALA A 336 25.46 -4.24 18.39
C ALA A 336 24.02 -4.56 17.92
N CYS A 337 23.67 -5.83 17.72
CA CYS A 337 22.33 -6.25 17.32
C CYS A 337 21.29 -6.15 18.43
N THR A 338 21.71 -6.14 19.69
CA THR A 338 20.76 -6.15 20.82
C THR A 338 20.07 -4.82 21.06
N SER A 339 20.51 -3.76 20.37
CA SER A 339 19.90 -2.42 20.36
C SER A 339 19.17 -2.11 19.05
N ILE A 340 18.99 -3.09 18.17
CA ILE A 340 18.30 -2.89 16.89
C ILE A 340 16.82 -3.14 17.08
N ASP A 341 16.08 -2.05 17.25
CA ASP A 341 14.62 -2.03 17.15
C ASP A 341 14.24 -1.53 15.75
N ARG A 342 13.27 -2.21 15.12
CA ARG A 342 12.65 -1.79 13.84
C ARG A 342 13.62 -1.74 12.66
N THR A 343 13.83 -2.89 12.02
CA THR A 343 14.65 -3.03 10.82
C THR A 343 13.95 -3.89 9.76
N VAL A 344 14.61 -4.10 8.62
CA VAL A 344 14.17 -5.02 7.58
C VAL A 344 15.25 -6.10 7.41
N LEU A 345 14.82 -7.31 7.10
CA LEU A 345 15.70 -8.37 6.60
C LEU A 345 15.07 -8.96 5.34
N TYR A 346 15.90 -9.38 4.40
CA TYR A 346 15.42 -9.81 3.10
C TYR A 346 16.36 -10.83 2.45
N GLU A 347 15.87 -11.54 1.44
CA GLU A 347 16.69 -12.40 0.59
C GLU A 347 17.73 -11.56 -0.17
N PRO A 348 19.01 -11.98 -0.23
CA PRO A 348 20.06 -11.17 -0.85
C PRO A 348 19.69 -10.72 -2.28
N GLY A 349 19.69 -9.41 -2.52
CA GLY A 349 19.28 -8.81 -3.81
C GLY A 349 17.78 -8.46 -3.94
N ALA A 350 16.95 -8.80 -2.97
CA ALA A 350 15.52 -8.49 -2.98
C ALA A 350 15.18 -6.99 -2.83
N MET A 351 16.07 -6.23 -2.20
CA MET A 351 15.92 -4.81 -1.94
C MET A 351 17.23 -4.08 -2.26
N GLU A 352 17.12 -2.83 -2.68
CA GLU A 352 18.26 -1.98 -3.01
C GLU A 352 18.29 -0.77 -2.09
N SER A 353 19.51 -0.33 -1.75
CA SER A 353 19.74 0.90 -1.00
C SER A 353 19.80 2.08 -1.96
N THR A 354 19.02 3.13 -1.72
CA THR A 354 19.06 4.33 -2.56
C THR A 354 18.75 5.62 -1.81
N HIS A 355 19.22 6.73 -2.38
CA HIS A 355 18.83 8.09 -2.07
C HIS A 355 17.77 8.68 -3.02
N LEU A 356 17.43 8.00 -4.13
CA LEU A 356 16.58 8.55 -5.18
C LEU A 356 15.44 7.58 -5.51
N LEU A 357 14.20 8.06 -5.38
CA LEU A 357 13.00 7.29 -5.64
C LEU A 357 12.06 8.04 -6.59
N LEU A 358 11.48 7.31 -7.55
CA LEU A 358 10.33 7.79 -8.31
C LEU A 358 9.07 7.08 -7.79
N GLY A 359 8.09 7.86 -7.34
CA GLY A 359 6.86 7.34 -6.74
C GLY A 359 5.60 7.90 -7.37
N THR A 360 4.52 7.13 -7.28
CA THR A 360 3.16 7.63 -7.57
C THR A 360 2.70 8.59 -6.49
N ILE A 361 1.80 9.51 -6.82
CA ILE A 361 1.18 10.39 -5.82
C ILE A 361 -0.33 10.14 -5.77
N HIS A 362 -0.82 9.90 -4.55
CA HIS A 362 -2.21 10.04 -4.18
C HIS A 362 -2.34 11.13 -3.12
N HIS A 363 -3.12 12.16 -3.46
CA HIS A 363 -3.34 13.32 -2.60
C HIS A 363 -4.25 13.01 -1.41
N ILE A 364 -3.90 13.56 -0.25
CA ILE A 364 -4.72 13.51 0.95
C ILE A 364 -5.51 14.82 1.07
N SER A 365 -6.83 14.76 0.85
CA SER A 365 -7.70 15.95 0.79
C SER A 365 -7.76 16.77 2.08
N GLN A 366 -7.43 16.17 3.23
CA GLN A 366 -7.38 16.84 4.52
C GLN A 366 -6.11 17.69 4.69
N PHE A 367 -5.11 17.52 3.83
CA PHE A 367 -3.89 18.32 3.82
C PHE A 367 -4.15 19.68 3.18
N LYS A 368 -3.92 20.75 3.94
CA LYS A 368 -4.23 22.12 3.50
C LYS A 368 -3.00 22.96 3.12
N TRP A 369 -1.80 22.40 3.25
CA TRP A 369 -0.58 23.15 3.02
C TRP A 369 -0.16 23.07 1.55
N THR A 370 0.35 24.17 1.03
CA THR A 370 1.00 24.18 -0.27
C THR A 370 2.44 23.69 -0.13
N LEU A 371 2.79 22.63 -0.86
CA LEU A 371 4.17 22.18 -0.98
C LEU A 371 4.76 22.78 -2.25
N LYS A 372 5.79 23.62 -2.11
CA LYS A 372 6.55 24.11 -3.28
C LYS A 372 7.44 23.00 -3.82
N ASN A 373 7.87 23.12 -5.06
CA ASN A 373 8.94 22.29 -5.60
C ASN A 373 10.17 22.37 -4.69
N ARG A 374 10.85 21.22 -4.51
CA ARG A 374 11.96 21.03 -3.58
C ARG A 374 11.60 21.25 -2.10
N ALA A 375 10.32 21.13 -1.76
CA ALA A 375 9.92 21.11 -0.35
C ALA A 375 10.49 19.86 0.34
N LYS A 376 10.97 20.06 1.57
CA LYS A 376 11.39 18.95 2.43
C LYS A 376 10.19 18.39 3.20
N ILE A 377 10.07 17.08 3.22
CA ILE A 377 9.02 16.35 3.91
C ILE A 377 9.56 15.08 4.57
N HIS A 378 8.92 14.59 5.61
CA HIS A 378 9.24 13.26 6.12
C HIS A 378 8.60 12.22 5.22
N LEU A 379 9.41 11.31 4.70
CA LEU A 379 8.98 10.15 3.94
C LEU A 379 9.10 8.90 4.81
N SER A 380 8.00 8.18 4.98
CA SER A 380 7.97 6.89 5.68
C SER A 380 7.88 5.76 4.66
N VAL A 381 8.84 4.85 4.68
CA VAL A 381 8.93 3.66 3.81
C VAL A 381 9.23 2.46 4.71
N GLY A 382 8.26 1.55 4.86
CA GLY A 382 8.36 0.47 5.84
C GLY A 382 8.62 1.02 7.26
N PHE A 383 9.68 0.54 7.92
CA PHE A 383 10.08 1.01 9.25
C PHE A 383 10.93 2.28 9.27
N GLU A 384 11.42 2.74 8.12
CA GLU A 384 12.28 3.92 8.07
C GLU A 384 11.46 5.18 7.80
N THR A 385 11.76 6.24 8.54
CA THR A 385 11.26 7.59 8.26
C THR A 385 12.45 8.52 8.07
N VAL A 386 12.61 9.03 6.85
CA VAL A 386 13.72 9.89 6.45
C VAL A 386 13.21 11.22 5.90
N MET A 387 14.04 12.25 5.94
CA MET A 387 13.74 13.50 5.25
C MET A 387 13.99 13.34 3.75
N ALA A 388 13.05 13.83 2.95
CA ALA A 388 13.08 13.78 1.51
C ALA A 388 12.79 15.16 0.92
N GLU A 389 13.54 15.54 -0.11
CA GLU A 389 13.23 16.67 -0.99
C GLU A 389 12.33 16.19 -2.13
N CYS A 390 11.18 16.85 -2.32
CA CYS A 390 10.17 16.45 -3.30
C CYS A 390 10.24 17.31 -4.57
N GLN A 391 10.33 16.66 -5.72
CA GLN A 391 10.09 17.28 -7.02
C GLN A 391 8.80 16.74 -7.61
N PHE A 392 7.83 17.63 -7.84
CA PHE A 392 6.49 17.28 -8.28
C PHE A 392 6.42 17.24 -9.81
N LEU A 393 5.91 16.13 -10.35
CA LEU A 393 5.97 15.83 -11.78
C LEU A 393 4.56 15.60 -12.34
N LYS A 394 4.32 16.19 -13.50
CA LYS A 394 3.15 15.95 -14.34
C LYS A 394 3.57 15.11 -15.55
N GLU A 395 2.83 14.05 -15.81
CA GLU A 395 3.07 13.16 -16.95
C GLU A 395 2.73 13.88 -18.28
N ASP A 396 3.64 13.78 -19.25
CA ASP A 396 3.51 14.31 -20.62
C ASP A 396 4.09 13.31 -21.63
N GLY A 397 3.31 12.26 -21.92
CA GLY A 397 3.78 11.12 -22.71
C GLY A 397 4.76 10.28 -21.91
N GLU A 398 5.95 10.01 -22.46
CA GLU A 398 7.03 9.27 -21.78
C GLU A 398 7.94 10.17 -20.94
N GLU A 399 7.64 11.47 -20.87
CA GLU A 399 8.43 12.50 -20.19
C GLU A 399 7.64 13.15 -19.06
N PHE A 400 8.33 13.93 -18.22
CA PHE A 400 7.70 14.61 -17.09
C PHE A 400 7.93 16.11 -17.10
N GLU A 401 6.85 16.87 -16.94
CA GLU A 401 6.89 18.30 -16.71
C GLU A 401 7.04 18.59 -15.21
N LEU A 402 8.12 19.28 -14.84
CA LEU A 402 8.36 19.72 -13.48
C LEU A 402 7.40 20.84 -13.08
N GLN A 403 6.63 20.61 -12.02
CA GLN A 403 5.69 21.57 -11.45
C GLN A 403 6.37 22.47 -10.42
N ASP A 404 5.91 23.72 -10.30
CA ASP A 404 6.44 24.69 -9.32
C ASP A 404 5.96 24.41 -7.89
N ALA A 405 4.84 23.70 -7.76
CA ALA A 405 4.25 23.28 -6.50
C ALA A 405 3.45 21.98 -6.67
N PHE A 406 3.13 21.34 -5.56
CA PHE A 406 2.23 20.22 -5.52
C PHE A 406 0.80 20.69 -5.81
N GLU A 407 0.28 20.22 -6.93
CA GLU A 407 -1.09 20.47 -7.36
C GLU A 407 -1.83 19.12 -7.48
N PRO A 408 -2.81 18.85 -6.62
CA PRO A 408 -3.51 17.56 -6.58
C PRO A 408 -4.16 17.12 -7.90
N ALA A 409 -4.56 18.07 -8.74
CA ALA A 409 -5.27 17.79 -9.99
C ALA A 409 -4.34 17.41 -11.15
N THR A 410 -3.06 17.80 -11.08
CA THR A 410 -2.12 17.72 -12.20
C THR A 410 -0.88 16.89 -11.86
N THR A 411 -0.51 16.85 -10.59
CA THR A 411 0.68 16.12 -10.13
C THR A 411 0.38 14.63 -10.07
N SER A 412 1.15 13.86 -10.84
CA SER A 412 0.95 12.41 -11.02
C SER A 412 2.08 11.58 -10.39
N ARG A 413 3.29 12.15 -10.32
CA ARG A 413 4.51 11.50 -9.84
C ARG A 413 5.32 12.45 -8.97
N VAL A 414 6.15 11.88 -8.10
CA VAL A 414 7.14 12.60 -7.31
C VAL A 414 8.50 11.94 -7.47
N LEU A 415 9.51 12.74 -7.75
CA LEU A 415 10.90 12.34 -7.58
C LEU A 415 11.34 12.78 -6.17
N LEU A 416 11.80 11.83 -5.37
CA LEU A 416 12.16 11.99 -3.97
C LEU A 416 13.66 11.81 -3.82
N GLU A 417 14.34 12.84 -3.31
CA GLU A 417 15.76 12.80 -2.95
C GLU A 417 15.90 12.73 -1.43
N LEU A 418 16.41 11.61 -0.93
CA LEU A 418 16.46 11.27 0.50
C LEU A 418 17.78 11.70 1.12
N GLU A 419 17.71 12.38 2.27
CA GLU A 419 18.90 12.79 3.03
C GLU A 419 19.70 11.59 3.55
N LYS A 420 19.02 10.47 3.80
CA LYS A 420 19.62 9.18 4.19
C LYS A 420 19.14 8.09 3.23
N ALA A 421 20.04 7.20 2.83
CA ALA A 421 19.68 6.04 2.02
C ALA A 421 18.69 5.15 2.77
N VAL A 422 17.71 4.61 2.05
CA VAL A 422 16.75 3.63 2.55
C VAL A 422 16.81 2.37 1.70
N HIS A 423 16.61 1.22 2.35
CA HIS A 423 16.48 -0.05 1.64
C HIS A 423 15.03 -0.23 1.23
N THR A 424 14.76 -0.34 -0.09
CA THR A 424 13.39 -0.45 -0.59
C THR A 424 13.30 -1.22 -1.90
N ARG A 425 12.08 -1.37 -2.41
CA ARG A 425 11.76 -2.09 -3.65
C ARG A 425 10.63 -1.40 -4.43
N PRO A 426 10.53 -1.63 -5.76
CA PRO A 426 9.34 -1.27 -6.52
C PRO A 426 8.07 -1.89 -5.93
N GLY A 427 6.99 -1.12 -5.96
CA GLY A 427 5.68 -1.44 -5.39
C GLY A 427 5.55 -1.16 -3.88
N ALA A 428 6.64 -0.87 -3.17
CA ALA A 428 6.57 -0.58 -1.73
C ALA A 428 5.76 0.70 -1.48
N PHE A 429 4.87 0.63 -0.49
CA PHE A 429 4.07 1.77 -0.05
C PHE A 429 4.94 2.81 0.66
N PHE A 430 4.64 4.09 0.45
CA PHE A 430 5.21 5.18 1.21
C PHE A 430 4.16 6.21 1.63
N MET A 431 4.45 6.91 2.71
CA MET A 431 3.65 8.03 3.23
C MET A 431 4.52 9.27 3.41
N ALA A 432 4.09 10.41 2.86
CA ALA A 432 4.75 11.69 3.03
C ALA A 432 3.99 12.56 4.04
N ALA A 433 4.69 13.06 5.07
CA ALA A 433 4.10 13.83 6.16
C ALA A 433 4.99 14.98 6.64
N LYS A 434 4.36 16.07 7.07
CA LYS A 434 5.04 17.20 7.72
C LYS A 434 5.03 17.02 9.24
N LEU A 435 5.93 16.17 9.74
CA LEU A 435 5.95 15.77 11.15
C LEU A 435 6.50 16.84 12.12
N ASP A 436 7.27 17.82 11.61
CA ASP A 436 7.81 18.92 12.41
C ASP A 436 6.79 20.02 12.73
N SER A 437 5.61 19.96 12.12
CA SER A 437 4.58 20.97 12.33
C SER A 437 3.95 20.81 13.72
N THR A 438 3.87 21.92 14.46
CA THR A 438 3.18 22.01 15.75
C THR A 438 1.70 22.37 15.62
N GLU A 439 1.22 22.61 14.40
CA GLU A 439 -0.16 22.99 14.13
C GLU A 439 -1.13 21.81 14.26
N LYS A 440 -2.39 22.11 14.61
CA LYS A 440 -3.47 21.13 14.78
C LYS A 440 -4.08 20.60 13.46
N SER A 441 -3.46 20.90 12.31
CA SER A 441 -3.94 20.47 10.99
C SER A 441 -3.41 19.08 10.62
N CYS A 442 -4.01 18.45 9.61
CA CYS A 442 -3.54 17.15 9.13
C CYS A 442 -2.07 17.24 8.68
N ARG A 443 -1.23 16.34 9.21
CA ARG A 443 0.20 16.29 8.91
C ARG A 443 0.54 15.49 7.66
N PHE A 444 -0.33 14.59 7.21
CA PHE A 444 -0.09 13.74 6.04
C PHE A 444 -0.41 14.49 4.76
N ALA A 445 0.55 14.54 3.83
CA ALA A 445 0.42 15.32 2.59
C ALA A 445 -0.06 14.47 1.41
N PHE A 446 0.62 13.35 1.19
CA PHE A 446 0.32 12.42 0.11
C PHE A 446 0.91 11.05 0.43
N HIS A 447 0.39 10.02 -0.22
CA HIS A 447 0.92 8.66 -0.15
C HIS A 447 1.07 8.09 -1.55
N GLY A 448 1.74 6.96 -1.68
CA GLY A 448 1.91 6.32 -2.97
C GLY A 448 2.68 5.03 -2.91
N HIS A 449 3.03 4.54 -4.09
CA HIS A 449 3.88 3.38 -4.26
C HIS A 449 5.14 3.78 -5.00
N ILE A 450 6.26 3.20 -4.60
CA ILE A 450 7.53 3.36 -5.30
C ILE A 450 7.40 2.68 -6.66
N GLU A 451 7.54 3.45 -7.73
CA GLU A 451 7.50 2.93 -9.09
C GLU A 451 8.89 2.44 -9.50
N ARG A 452 9.92 3.26 -9.24
CA ARG A 452 11.31 2.96 -9.58
C ARG A 452 12.25 3.34 -8.44
N VAL A 453 13.20 2.45 -8.20
CA VAL A 453 14.37 2.68 -7.34
C VAL A 453 15.51 3.11 -8.25
N LEU A 454 16.04 4.32 -8.07
CA LEU A 454 17.04 4.90 -8.97
C LEU A 454 18.42 4.80 -8.32
N LYS A 455 19.45 4.33 -9.04
CA LYS A 455 20.80 4.19 -8.46
C LYS A 455 21.59 5.49 -8.59
N SER A 456 21.28 6.28 -9.60
CA SER A 456 22.01 7.48 -9.96
C SER A 456 21.10 8.49 -10.64
N ARG A 457 21.58 9.75 -10.74
CA ARG A 457 20.84 10.80 -11.45
C ARG A 457 20.73 10.55 -12.96
N THR A 458 21.54 9.66 -13.53
CA THR A 458 21.42 9.26 -14.94
C THR A 458 20.23 8.33 -15.18
N ASP A 459 19.70 7.71 -14.13
CA ASP A 459 18.52 6.84 -14.22
C ASP A 459 17.20 7.63 -14.11
N GLU A 460 17.27 8.93 -13.80
CA GLU A 460 16.11 9.81 -13.69
C GLU A 460 15.34 9.84 -15.02
N PRO A 461 13.99 9.89 -14.96
CA PRO A 461 13.20 10.06 -16.16
C PRO A 461 13.47 11.43 -16.78
N ARG A 462 13.15 11.61 -18.07
CA ARG A 462 13.36 12.90 -18.76
C ARG A 462 12.45 13.96 -18.15
N ILE A 463 13.04 14.94 -17.48
CA ILE A 463 12.31 16.01 -16.77
C ILE A 463 12.57 17.34 -17.47
N PHE A 464 11.52 18.10 -17.72
CA PHE A 464 11.61 19.41 -18.37
C PHE A 464 10.75 20.48 -17.71
N HIS A 465 11.09 21.74 -17.97
CA HIS A 465 10.19 22.87 -17.78
C HIS A 465 9.59 23.33 -19.11
N ARG A 466 8.29 23.62 -19.12
CA ARG A 466 7.69 24.37 -20.24
C ARG A 466 8.18 25.81 -20.21
N LYS A 467 8.64 26.28 -21.35
CA LYS A 467 9.04 27.67 -21.59
C LYS A 467 8.32 28.15 -22.82
N GLN A 468 7.79 29.37 -22.74
CA GLN A 468 7.12 30.01 -23.84
C GLN A 468 7.73 31.40 -24.03
N ARG A 469 7.91 31.80 -25.29
CA ARG A 469 8.26 33.15 -25.67
C ARG A 469 7.25 33.63 -26.71
N ALA A 470 6.73 34.82 -26.49
CA ALA A 470 5.88 35.51 -27.43
C ALA A 470 6.70 36.64 -28.07
N GLY A 471 6.55 36.78 -29.37
CA GLY A 471 7.06 37.89 -30.14
C GLY A 471 5.97 38.40 -31.06
N VAL A 472 6.31 39.45 -31.81
CA VAL A 472 5.36 40.09 -32.72
C VAL A 472 6.00 40.19 -34.09
N LEU A 473 5.20 40.01 -35.14
CA LEU A 473 5.60 40.29 -36.50
C LEU A 473 6.05 41.75 -36.62
N ASP A 474 7.32 41.97 -36.96
CA ASP A 474 7.87 43.31 -37.19
C ASP A 474 7.65 43.73 -38.64
N ARG A 475 7.98 42.85 -39.58
CA ARG A 475 7.75 43.05 -41.02
C ARG A 475 7.81 41.73 -41.78
N ILE A 476 7.21 41.71 -42.96
CA ILE A 476 7.28 40.61 -43.91
C ILE A 476 8.47 40.90 -44.85
N GLU A 477 9.39 39.95 -44.98
CA GLU A 477 10.54 40.06 -45.91
C GLU A 477 10.14 39.56 -47.31
N ASN A 478 9.41 38.43 -47.37
CA ASN A 478 8.79 37.87 -48.57
C ASN A 478 7.71 36.83 -48.19
N ASP A 479 7.07 36.20 -49.17
CA ASP A 479 5.99 35.21 -48.98
C ASP A 479 6.37 33.98 -48.13
N ARG A 480 7.67 33.79 -47.85
CA ARG A 480 8.21 32.67 -47.09
C ARG A 480 9.16 33.09 -45.97
N SER A 481 9.29 34.38 -45.68
CA SER A 481 10.21 34.88 -44.66
C SER A 481 9.63 36.11 -43.98
N ILE A 482 9.63 36.07 -42.65
CA ILE A 482 9.18 37.17 -41.80
C ILE A 482 10.25 37.53 -40.77
N ILE A 483 10.21 38.78 -40.33
CA ILE A 483 11.03 39.26 -39.23
C ILE A 483 10.16 39.38 -38.00
N CYS A 484 10.57 38.71 -36.92
CA CYS A 484 9.93 38.78 -35.63
C CYS A 484 10.77 39.65 -34.68
N SER A 485 10.09 40.52 -33.94
CA SER A 485 10.66 41.29 -32.85
C SER A 485 10.13 40.83 -31.50
N GLN A 486 10.78 41.25 -30.42
CA GLN A 486 10.37 40.98 -29.03
C GLN A 486 10.44 39.51 -28.57
N LEU A 487 10.72 38.56 -29.47
CA LEU A 487 10.90 37.14 -29.11
C LEU A 487 12.18 36.87 -28.31
N PHE A 488 13.25 37.64 -28.55
CA PHE A 488 14.56 37.48 -27.94
C PHE A 488 15.15 38.80 -27.42
N LYS A 489 15.97 38.73 -26.37
CA LYS A 489 16.78 39.85 -25.90
C LYS A 489 18.02 40.02 -26.78
N LYS A 490 18.61 41.21 -26.82
CA LYS A 490 19.80 41.52 -27.66
C LYS A 490 21.00 40.59 -27.41
N GLU A 491 21.17 40.12 -26.18
CA GLU A 491 22.29 39.26 -25.74
C GLU A 491 22.04 37.75 -25.94
N THR A 492 20.92 37.37 -26.57
CA THR A 492 20.56 35.95 -26.71
C THR A 492 21.50 35.25 -27.70
N ASN A 493 22.04 34.09 -27.31
CA ASN A 493 22.72 33.21 -28.26
C ASN A 493 21.71 32.53 -29.20
N PHE A 494 21.69 32.93 -30.47
CA PHE A 494 20.75 32.42 -31.48
C PHE A 494 21.05 30.99 -31.93
N ASP A 495 22.28 30.50 -31.78
CA ASP A 495 22.67 29.16 -32.24
C ASP A 495 21.84 28.06 -31.57
N VAL A 496 21.38 28.31 -30.34
CA VAL A 496 20.51 27.39 -29.58
C VAL A 496 19.10 27.29 -30.16
N PHE A 497 18.62 28.34 -30.85
CA PHE A 497 17.25 28.46 -31.34
C PHE A 497 17.13 28.25 -32.86
N ASN A 498 18.26 28.19 -33.57
CA ASN A 498 18.28 27.96 -35.01
C ASN A 498 17.60 26.62 -35.34
N GLY A 499 16.69 26.66 -36.31
CA GLY A 499 15.93 25.51 -36.75
C GLY A 499 14.73 25.16 -35.87
N MET A 500 14.45 25.88 -34.79
CA MET A 500 13.26 25.67 -33.95
C MET A 500 11.99 26.16 -34.65
N GLU A 501 10.89 25.45 -34.41
CA GLU A 501 9.58 25.79 -34.95
C GLU A 501 8.87 26.83 -34.07
N VAL A 502 8.11 27.71 -34.71
CA VAL A 502 7.29 28.75 -34.09
C VAL A 502 5.89 28.74 -34.72
N LEU A 503 4.87 29.07 -33.93
CA LEU A 503 3.49 29.12 -34.37
C LEU A 503 3.04 30.58 -34.50
N LEU A 504 2.54 30.97 -35.66
CA LEU A 504 1.90 32.26 -35.87
C LEU A 504 0.46 32.23 -35.33
N ALA A 505 -0.05 33.35 -34.86
CA ALA A 505 -1.46 33.49 -34.43
C ALA A 505 -2.47 33.13 -35.54
N THR A 506 -2.06 33.23 -36.80
CA THR A 506 -2.82 32.85 -38.00
C THR A 506 -2.81 31.35 -38.28
N GLY A 507 -2.01 30.56 -37.54
CA GLY A 507 -1.96 29.10 -37.61
C GLY A 507 -0.80 28.54 -38.43
N GLU A 508 -0.05 29.37 -39.17
CA GLU A 508 1.13 28.89 -39.90
C GLU A 508 2.29 28.53 -38.96
N VAL A 509 3.05 27.51 -39.35
CA VAL A 509 4.27 27.08 -38.67
C VAL A 509 5.48 27.66 -39.40
N GLY A 510 6.28 28.43 -38.67
CA GLY A 510 7.56 28.97 -39.12
C GLY A 510 8.75 28.27 -38.48
N ARG A 511 9.94 28.50 -39.01
CA ARG A 511 11.22 27.99 -38.52
C ARG A 511 12.22 29.12 -38.36
N ILE A 512 12.86 29.21 -37.19
CA ILE A 512 13.87 30.26 -36.92
C ILE A 512 15.13 29.98 -37.73
N GLU A 513 15.57 30.93 -38.54
CA GLU A 513 16.81 30.80 -39.34
C GLU A 513 18.01 31.48 -38.67
N GLY A 514 17.77 32.48 -37.82
CA GLY A 514 18.84 33.17 -37.10
C GLY A 514 18.50 34.60 -36.72
N SER A 515 19.52 35.31 -36.25
CA SER A 515 19.39 36.73 -35.88
C SER A 515 19.25 37.63 -37.10
N PHE A 516 18.47 38.70 -36.95
CA PHE A 516 18.29 39.74 -37.95
C PHE A 516 18.74 41.10 -37.41
N GLY A 517 19.96 41.51 -37.75
CA GLY A 517 20.53 42.82 -37.37
C GLY A 517 20.83 42.99 -35.87
N LYS A 518 21.00 44.24 -35.43
CA LYS A 518 21.35 44.59 -34.03
C LYS A 518 20.08 44.92 -33.24
N GLY A 519 19.47 43.92 -32.60
CA GLY A 519 18.23 44.18 -31.85
C GLY A 519 17.52 42.99 -31.22
N GLY A 520 18.05 41.77 -31.32
CA GLY A 520 17.32 40.56 -30.88
C GLY A 520 16.15 40.20 -31.78
N LYS A 521 16.07 40.76 -33.00
CA LYS A 521 15.09 40.34 -34.02
C LYS A 521 15.51 38.99 -34.60
N ALA A 522 14.54 38.14 -34.91
CA ALA A 522 14.75 36.84 -35.51
C ALA A 522 14.18 36.81 -36.92
N ARG A 523 14.90 36.20 -37.86
CA ARG A 523 14.33 35.80 -39.16
C ARG A 523 13.66 34.44 -38.99
N ILE A 524 12.43 34.33 -39.47
CA ILE A 524 11.62 33.10 -39.44
C ILE A 524 11.21 32.78 -40.87
N ALA A 525 11.61 31.61 -41.35
CA ALA A 525 11.14 31.05 -42.60
C ALA A 525 9.77 30.38 -42.42
N ILE A 526 8.90 30.47 -43.41
CA ILE A 526 7.57 29.86 -43.43
C ILE A 526 7.50 28.95 -44.65
N PRO A 527 7.84 27.66 -44.51
CA PRO A 527 7.98 26.74 -45.64
C PRO A 527 6.67 26.58 -46.44
N GLY A 528 5.52 26.62 -45.75
CA GLY A 528 4.19 26.52 -46.35
C GLY A 528 3.71 27.79 -47.07
N GLY A 529 4.47 28.88 -46.99
CA GLY A 529 4.05 30.19 -47.46
C GLY A 529 3.04 30.88 -46.51
N LEU A 530 2.88 32.19 -46.68
CA LEU A 530 1.92 33.00 -45.94
C LEU A 530 0.51 32.85 -46.52
N THR A 531 -0.46 32.52 -45.67
CA THR A 531 -1.86 32.29 -46.10
C THR A 531 -2.85 33.26 -45.46
N GLY A 532 -2.53 33.83 -44.29
CA GLY A 532 -3.37 34.80 -43.58
C GLY A 532 -3.04 36.28 -43.85
N ASN A 533 -3.99 37.16 -43.53
CA ASN A 533 -3.74 38.60 -43.45
C ASN A 533 -2.87 38.91 -42.22
N LEU A 534 -1.58 39.09 -42.47
CA LEU A 534 -0.60 39.42 -41.45
C LEU A 534 -0.46 40.93 -41.28
N GLU A 535 -0.66 41.42 -40.06
CA GLU A 535 -0.47 42.82 -39.71
C GLU A 535 0.77 42.98 -38.84
N ALA A 536 1.74 43.76 -39.35
CA ALA A 536 2.93 44.14 -38.60
C ALA A 536 2.54 44.83 -37.28
N GLY A 537 3.16 44.43 -36.19
CA GLY A 537 2.88 44.91 -34.84
C GLY A 537 1.64 44.29 -34.18
N LYS A 538 0.86 43.45 -34.88
CA LYS A 538 -0.33 42.79 -34.30
C LYS A 538 -0.29 41.27 -34.35
N THR A 539 0.30 40.67 -35.39
CA THR A 539 0.38 39.20 -35.45
C THR A 539 1.37 38.69 -34.40
N GLU A 540 0.86 37.93 -33.43
CA GLU A 540 1.66 37.26 -32.41
C GLU A 540 2.35 36.02 -32.99
N ILE A 541 3.58 35.79 -32.55
CA ILE A 541 4.40 34.64 -32.92
C ILE A 541 4.83 33.97 -31.63
N LEU A 542 4.54 32.68 -31.52
CA LEU A 542 4.73 31.90 -30.31
C LEU A 542 5.80 30.83 -30.50
N LEU A 543 6.80 30.86 -29.64
CA LEU A 543 7.81 29.81 -29.51
C LEU A 543 7.54 29.06 -28.21
N LYS A 544 7.09 27.81 -28.32
CA LYS A 544 6.96 26.90 -27.17
C LYS A 544 8.14 25.94 -27.14
N MET A 545 8.70 25.72 -25.96
CA MET A 545 9.92 24.93 -25.76
C MET A 545 9.83 24.09 -24.49
N LYS A 546 10.41 22.90 -24.53
CA LYS A 546 10.77 22.10 -23.37
C LYS A 546 12.23 22.36 -23.04
N LYS A 547 12.52 22.80 -21.81
CA LYS A 547 13.88 22.87 -21.27
C LYS A 547 14.15 21.65 -20.40
N TYR A 548 14.86 20.67 -20.93
CA TYR A 548 15.24 19.47 -20.18
C TYR A 548 16.28 19.82 -19.11
N LEU A 549 16.10 19.26 -17.92
CA LEU A 549 16.95 19.56 -16.76
C LEU A 549 18.10 18.55 -16.60
N ASN A 550 17.91 17.34 -17.11
CA ASN A 550 18.82 16.22 -16.99
C ASN A 550 19.44 15.78 -18.33
N GLU A 551 19.44 16.66 -19.34
CA GLU A 551 20.11 16.43 -20.61
C GLU A 551 21.13 17.54 -20.94
N GLY A 552 22.41 17.16 -20.97
CA GLY A 552 23.53 18.05 -21.31
C GLY A 552 23.89 19.08 -20.22
N ASP A 553 25.08 19.66 -20.29
CA ASP A 553 25.66 20.50 -19.23
C ASP A 553 24.86 21.77 -18.85
N LYS A 554 23.92 22.21 -19.70
CA LYS A 554 23.10 23.42 -19.47
C LYS A 554 21.59 23.22 -19.68
N GLY A 555 21.17 21.97 -19.89
CA GLY A 555 19.81 21.61 -20.24
C GLY A 555 19.50 21.83 -21.73
N LYS A 556 19.08 20.77 -22.42
CA LYS A 556 18.66 20.82 -23.82
C LYS A 556 17.33 21.58 -23.97
N LEU A 557 17.25 22.47 -24.97
CA LEU A 557 16.00 23.13 -25.36
C LEU A 557 15.48 22.48 -26.63
N VAL A 558 14.21 22.07 -26.62
CA VAL A 558 13.54 21.47 -27.79
C VAL A 558 12.22 22.19 -28.01
N ALA A 559 11.99 22.67 -29.23
CA ALA A 559 10.73 23.31 -29.60
C ALA A 559 9.62 22.28 -29.82
N TYR A 560 8.38 22.67 -29.57
CA TYR A 560 7.18 21.89 -29.87
C TYR A 560 6.04 22.83 -30.28
N LEU A 561 5.02 22.29 -30.94
CA LEU A 561 3.86 23.06 -31.44
C LEU A 561 2.68 23.05 -30.45
#